data_AF-A0A7V5YW92-F1
#
_entry.id   AF-A0A7V5YW92-F1
#
_cell.length_a   1.000
_cell.length_b   1.000
_cell.length_c   1.000
_cell.angle_alpha   90.00
_cell.angle_beta   90.00
_cell.angle_gamma   90.00
#
_symmetry.space_group_name_H-M   'P 1'
#
loop_
_entity.id
_entity.type
_entity.pdbx_description
1 polymer ?
#
loop_
_entity_poly.entity_id
_entity_poly.type
_entity_poly.pdbx_seq_one_letter_code
_entity_poly.pdbx_strand_id
1 'polypeptide(L)'
;ARSPQHTPVTAQDGVVRLSTAGLDDGLARFYTYQAGAKTIRFFVLKGSDGVVRAAFDACDVCYPAKKGYHQEGDVMVCNNCGTRFPSVRINVERGGCNPAPLEMQVQGDSVIIRAQDLQAGSRYF
;
A
#
# COMPACT_ATOMS: atom_id res chain seq x y z
N ALA A 1 16.82 -4.07 -6.20
CA ALA A 1 15.77 -5.06 -5.86
C ALA A 1 14.81 -5.22 -7.03
N ARG A 2 14.21 -6.41 -7.20
CA ARG A 2 13.14 -6.66 -8.19
C ARG A 2 11.84 -6.04 -7.65
N SER A 3 11.07 -5.36 -8.50
CA SER A 3 9.75 -4.86 -8.12
C SER A 3 8.86 -6.02 -7.61
N PRO A 4 8.06 -5.81 -6.55
CA PRO A 4 7.20 -6.85 -6.01
C PRO A 4 6.13 -7.27 -7.02
N GLN A 5 5.63 -8.50 -6.86
CA GLN A 5 4.46 -8.97 -7.59
C GLN A 5 3.20 -8.44 -6.91
N HIS A 6 2.26 -7.91 -7.68
CA HIS A 6 0.97 -7.43 -7.19
C HIS A 6 -0.13 -8.46 -7.47
N THR A 7 -0.93 -8.76 -6.46
CA THR A 7 -2.13 -9.59 -6.60
C THR A 7 -3.33 -8.73 -7.00
N PRO A 8 -4.03 -9.03 -8.11
CA PRO A 8 -5.25 -8.32 -8.49
C PRO A 8 -6.37 -8.54 -7.48
N VAL A 9 -7.08 -7.46 -7.15
CA VAL A 9 -8.24 -7.48 -6.25
C VAL A 9 -9.41 -6.75 -6.87
N THR A 10 -10.62 -7.16 -6.49
CA THR A 10 -11.87 -6.56 -6.93
C THR A 10 -12.65 -6.06 -5.72
N ALA A 11 -13.45 -5.01 -5.94
CA ALA A 11 -14.37 -4.53 -4.91
C ALA A 11 -15.68 -5.31 -4.98
N GLN A 12 -16.22 -5.69 -3.83
CA GLN A 12 -17.56 -6.23 -3.65
C GLN A 12 -18.33 -5.26 -2.77
N ASP A 13 -19.52 -4.84 -3.21
CA ASP A 13 -20.35 -3.85 -2.49
C ASP A 13 -19.57 -2.56 -2.14
N GLY A 14 -18.74 -2.09 -3.08
CA GLY A 14 -17.96 -0.86 -2.93
C GLY A 14 -16.73 -0.98 -2.03
N VAL A 15 -16.36 -2.17 -1.54
CA VAL A 15 -15.18 -2.37 -0.70
C VAL A 15 -14.29 -3.51 -1.20
N VAL A 16 -12.98 -3.35 -1.04
CA VAL A 16 -12.01 -4.43 -1.13
C VAL A 16 -11.83 -5.00 0.28
N ARG A 17 -11.95 -6.33 0.40
CA ARG A 17 -11.68 -7.07 1.65
C ARG A 17 -10.45 -7.93 1.47
N LEU A 18 -9.46 -7.75 2.34
CA LEU A 18 -8.21 -8.50 2.34
C LEU A 18 -8.07 -9.21 3.68
N SER A 19 -7.65 -10.46 3.69
CA SER A 19 -7.42 -11.16 4.96
C SER A 19 -6.22 -10.55 5.70
N THR A 20 -6.32 -10.44 7.02
CA THR A 20 -5.16 -10.15 7.88
C THR A 20 -4.28 -11.39 8.09
N ALA A 21 -4.75 -12.57 7.70
CA ALA A 21 -3.99 -13.82 7.80
C ALA A 21 -2.67 -13.70 7.03
N GLY A 22 -1.58 -14.04 7.71
CA GLY A 22 -0.25 -13.95 7.15
C GLY A 22 0.32 -12.52 7.07
N LEU A 23 -0.27 -11.53 7.76
CA LEU A 23 0.40 -10.25 8.00
C LEU A 23 1.30 -10.27 9.24
N ASP A 24 1.18 -11.30 10.10
CA ASP A 24 1.96 -11.43 11.35
C ASP A 24 3.46 -11.64 11.12
N ASP A 25 3.87 -12.00 9.91
CA ASP A 25 5.28 -12.08 9.53
C ASP A 25 5.92 -10.70 9.25
N GLY A 26 5.13 -9.63 9.30
CA GLY A 26 5.56 -8.25 9.03
C GLY A 26 5.85 -7.98 7.55
N LEU A 27 5.63 -8.95 6.66
CA LEU A 27 5.92 -8.82 5.24
C LEU A 27 4.74 -8.19 4.49
N ALA A 28 5.04 -7.20 3.67
CA ALA A 28 4.08 -6.48 2.87
C ALA A 28 3.49 -7.37 1.78
N ARG A 29 2.18 -7.24 1.59
CA ARG A 29 1.42 -7.83 0.50
C ARG A 29 1.06 -6.72 -0.47
N PHE A 30 1.39 -6.90 -1.74
CA PHE A 30 1.19 -5.90 -2.79
C PHE A 30 -0.02 -6.28 -3.65
N TYR A 31 -0.82 -5.29 -4.02
CA TYR A 31 -2.10 -5.48 -4.69
C TYR A 31 -2.32 -4.48 -5.83
N THR A 32 -3.14 -4.89 -6.80
CA THR A 32 -3.64 -4.02 -7.88
C THR A 32 -5.17 -3.95 -7.85
N TYR A 33 -5.72 -2.75 -8.01
CA TYR A 33 -7.16 -2.51 -8.17
C TYR A 33 -7.42 -1.75 -9.47
N GLN A 34 -8.36 -2.24 -10.29
CA GLN A 34 -8.71 -1.59 -11.55
C GLN A 34 -9.78 -0.52 -11.33
N ALA A 35 -9.42 0.74 -11.57
CA ALA A 35 -10.29 1.92 -11.49
C ALA A 35 -10.49 2.52 -12.90
N GLY A 36 -11.48 2.03 -13.63
CA GLY A 36 -11.68 2.38 -15.04
C GLY A 36 -10.47 1.99 -15.89
N ALA A 37 -9.83 2.97 -16.54
CA ALA A 37 -8.63 2.74 -17.35
C ALA A 37 -7.32 2.69 -16.52
N LYS A 38 -7.36 3.01 -15.23
CA LYS A 38 -6.16 3.08 -14.37
C LYS A 38 -6.03 1.85 -13.49
N THR A 39 -4.81 1.36 -13.35
CA THR A 39 -4.45 0.32 -12.39
C THR A 39 -3.81 0.96 -11.16
N ILE A 40 -4.52 0.93 -10.04
CA ILE A 40 -4.06 1.44 -8.75
C ILE A 40 -3.21 0.36 -8.09
N ARG A 41 -1.99 0.68 -7.68
CA ARG A 41 -1.11 -0.22 -6.91
C ARG A 41 -1.02 0.24 -5.47
N PHE A 42 -1.09 -0.70 -4.55
CA PHE A 42 -1.00 -0.43 -3.11
C PHE A 42 -0.44 -1.65 -2.38
N PHE A 43 -0.13 -1.49 -1.10
CA PHE A 43 0.33 -2.58 -0.26
C PHE A 43 -0.23 -2.49 1.15
N VAL A 44 -0.25 -3.64 1.84
CA VAL A 44 -0.67 -3.80 3.23
C VAL A 44 0.41 -4.58 3.99
N LEU A 45 0.72 -4.17 5.22
CA LEU A 45 1.63 -4.89 6.13
C LEU A 45 1.19 -4.71 7.57
N LYS A 46 1.62 -5.59 8.48
CA LYS A 46 1.64 -5.30 9.92
C LYS A 46 3.00 -4.72 10.28
N GLY A 47 3.02 -3.52 10.85
CA GLY A 47 4.25 -2.90 11.33
C GLY A 47 4.86 -3.68 12.50
N SER A 48 6.12 -3.41 12.81
CA SER A 48 6.81 -4.01 13.96
C SER A 48 6.18 -3.62 15.30
N ASP A 49 5.29 -2.63 15.31
CA ASP A 49 4.42 -2.22 16.42
C ASP A 49 3.11 -3.02 16.52
N GLY A 50 2.90 -4.02 15.66
CA GLY A 50 1.69 -4.84 15.62
C GLY A 50 0.50 -4.19 14.90
N VAL A 51 0.65 -2.97 14.38
CA VAL A 51 -0.43 -2.21 13.73
C VAL A 51 -0.48 -2.55 12.24
N VAL A 52 -1.65 -2.95 11.74
CA VAL A 52 -1.86 -3.12 10.30
C VAL A 52 -1.91 -1.76 9.62
N ARG A 53 -1.23 -1.63 8.47
CA ARG A 53 -1.02 -0.38 7.74
C ARG A 53 -1.21 -0.62 6.25
N ALA A 54 -1.69 0.39 5.54
CA ALA A 54 -1.86 0.38 4.10
C ALA A 54 -1.36 1.70 3.50
N ALA A 55 -0.78 1.63 2.30
CA ALA A 55 -0.37 2.80 1.55
C ALA A 55 -0.39 2.51 0.05
N PHE A 56 -0.51 3.55 -0.76
CA PHE A 56 -0.29 3.44 -2.19
C PHE A 56 1.17 3.07 -2.48
N ASP A 57 1.37 2.33 -3.57
CA ASP A 57 2.69 2.01 -4.11
C ASP A 57 3.24 3.19 -4.94
N ALA A 58 3.16 4.40 -4.35
CA ALA A 58 3.55 5.69 -4.91
C ALA A 58 3.69 6.75 -3.79
N CYS A 59 4.33 7.88 -4.08
CA CYS A 59 4.36 9.06 -3.21
C CYS A 59 4.18 10.35 -4.01
N ASP A 60 4.01 11.48 -3.33
CA ASP A 60 3.78 12.78 -3.99
C ASP A 60 4.96 13.24 -4.86
N VAL A 61 6.17 12.73 -4.62
CA VAL A 61 7.39 13.17 -5.30
C VAL A 61 7.77 12.25 -6.46
N CYS A 62 7.87 10.94 -6.22
CA CYS A 62 8.44 9.98 -7.17
C CYS A 62 7.40 9.26 -8.05
N TYR A 63 6.10 9.52 -7.86
CA TYR A 63 5.07 8.83 -8.67
C TYR A 63 5.23 8.97 -10.19
N PRO A 64 5.78 10.06 -10.79
CA PRO A 64 5.93 10.13 -12.24
C PRO A 64 6.85 9.03 -12.80
N ALA A 65 7.79 8.52 -12.00
CA ALA A 65 8.69 7.42 -12.39
C ALA A 65 8.02 6.04 -12.38
N LYS A 66 6.85 5.90 -11.74
CA LYS A 66 6.05 4.66 -11.66
C LYS A 66 6.79 3.43 -11.11
N LYS A 67 7.89 3.61 -10.37
CA LYS A 67 8.70 2.48 -9.87
C LYS A 67 8.18 1.83 -8.58
N GLY A 68 7.37 2.53 -7.79
CA GLY A 68 6.82 2.00 -6.54
C GLY A 68 7.88 1.71 -5.46
N TYR A 69 7.61 0.72 -4.62
CA TYR A 69 8.38 0.36 -3.44
C TYR A 69 8.68 -1.15 -3.38
N HIS A 70 9.64 -1.52 -2.53
CA HIS A 70 9.85 -2.89 -2.08
C HIS A 70 10.20 -2.88 -0.59
N GLN A 71 10.02 -4.00 0.10
CA GLN A 71 10.39 -4.12 1.51
C GLN A 71 11.78 -4.75 1.66
N GLU A 72 12.56 -4.25 2.62
CA GLU A 72 13.81 -4.84 3.10
C GLU A 72 13.79 -4.87 4.64
N GLY A 73 13.58 -6.05 5.23
CA GLY A 73 13.39 -6.15 6.69
C GLY A 73 12.21 -5.30 7.16
N ASP A 74 12.42 -4.44 8.16
CA ASP A 74 11.37 -3.58 8.73
C ASP A 74 11.17 -2.25 7.99
N VAL A 75 11.77 -2.06 6.81
CA VAL A 75 11.63 -0.80 6.05
C VAL A 75 11.04 -1.02 4.65
N MET A 76 10.20 -0.09 4.24
CA MET A 76 9.76 0.08 2.87
C MET A 76 10.72 1.02 2.14
N VAL A 77 11.17 0.65 0.95
CA VAL A 77 12.23 1.34 0.21
C VAL A 77 11.71 1.81 -1.14
N CYS A 78 11.88 3.10 -1.46
CA CYS A 78 11.47 3.64 -2.76
C CYS A 78 12.38 3.11 -3.88
N ASN A 79 11.79 2.50 -4.90
CA ASN A 79 12.52 1.96 -6.05
C ASN A 79 13.13 3.06 -6.95
N ASN A 80 12.75 4.32 -6.75
CA ASN A 80 13.29 5.44 -7.53
C ASN A 80 14.48 6.13 -6.86
N CYS A 81 14.34 6.53 -5.58
CA CYS A 81 15.35 7.33 -4.87
C CYS A 81 16.04 6.61 -3.70
N GLY A 82 15.66 5.37 -3.39
CA GLY A 82 16.29 4.57 -2.33
C GLY A 82 15.98 5.01 -0.89
N THR A 83 15.15 6.03 -0.69
CA THR A 83 14.74 6.45 0.65
C THR A 83 14.01 5.31 1.36
N ARG A 84 14.30 5.14 2.66
CA ARG A 84 13.84 4.03 3.50
C ARG A 84 12.85 4.54 4.55
N PHE A 85 11.75 3.81 4.70
CA PHE A 85 10.63 4.18 5.57
C PHE A 85 10.35 3.03 6.55
N PRO A 86 10.60 3.21 7.86
CA PRO A 86 10.20 2.23 8.88
C PRO A 86 8.73 1.85 8.77
N SER A 87 8.41 0.57 8.94
CA SER A 87 7.06 0.02 8.83
C SER A 87 6.06 0.76 9.73
N VAL A 88 6.49 1.10 10.95
CA VAL A 88 5.70 1.84 11.96
C VAL A 88 5.31 3.26 11.54
N ARG A 89 5.97 3.83 10.51
CA ARG A 89 5.64 5.17 9.98
C ARG A 89 4.74 5.13 8.74
N ILE A 90 4.54 3.95 8.16
CA ILE A 90 3.63 3.79 7.01
C ILE A 90 2.23 4.19 7.43
N ASN A 91 1.60 5.06 6.63
CA ASN A 91 0.28 5.64 6.89
C ASN A 91 0.19 6.53 8.16
N VAL A 92 1.32 6.89 8.78
CA VAL A 92 1.38 7.88 9.89
C VAL A 92 1.79 9.23 9.34
N GLU A 93 2.92 9.27 8.62
CA GLU A 93 3.40 10.47 7.98
C GLU A 93 2.68 10.68 6.65
N ARG A 94 2.19 11.91 6.43
CA ARG A 94 1.46 12.28 5.22
C ARG A 94 2.27 13.29 4.42
N GLY A 95 2.27 13.12 3.09
CA GLY A 95 2.93 14.04 2.16
C GLY A 95 4.41 13.75 1.91
N GLY A 96 4.92 14.28 0.80
CA GLY A 96 6.33 14.21 0.43
C GLY A 96 6.76 12.85 -0.10
N CYS A 97 7.95 12.39 0.30
CA CYS A 97 8.54 11.13 -0.21
C CYS A 97 7.98 9.86 0.43
N ASN A 98 7.23 9.97 1.53
CA ASN A 98 6.58 8.85 2.20
C ASN A 98 5.60 8.13 1.25
N PRO A 99 5.47 6.79 1.33
CA PRO A 99 4.38 6.10 0.66
C PRO A 99 3.05 6.80 0.96
N ALA A 100 2.32 7.16 -0.08
CA ALA A 100 1.12 7.98 0.08
C ALA A 100 0.07 7.21 0.89
N PRO A 101 -0.54 7.84 1.91
CA PRO A 101 -1.44 7.16 2.83
C PRO A 101 -2.67 6.61 2.11
N LEU A 102 -3.13 5.43 2.54
CA LEU A 102 -4.37 4.81 2.08
C LEU A 102 -5.27 4.56 3.28
N GLU A 103 -6.46 5.14 3.25
CA GLU A 103 -7.47 4.94 4.29
C GLU A 103 -7.96 3.49 4.28
N MET A 104 -8.03 2.89 5.46
CA MET A 104 -8.44 1.50 5.66
C MET A 104 -9.00 1.29 7.07
N GLN A 105 -9.67 0.17 7.30
CA GLN A 105 -10.10 -0.28 8.62
C GLN A 105 -9.80 -1.76 8.79
N VAL A 106 -9.50 -2.18 10.02
CA VAL A 106 -9.46 -3.60 10.38
C VAL A 106 -10.79 -3.96 11.02
N GLN A 107 -11.46 -4.98 10.50
CA GLN A 107 -12.71 -5.53 11.05
C GLN A 107 -12.56 -7.05 11.17
N GLY A 108 -12.40 -7.55 12.39
CA GLY A 108 -12.04 -8.95 12.64
C GLY A 108 -10.77 -9.34 11.89
N ASP A 109 -10.86 -10.39 11.06
CA ASP A 109 -9.73 -10.93 10.29
C ASP A 109 -9.58 -10.30 8.90
N SER A 110 -10.13 -9.09 8.71
CA SER A 110 -10.15 -8.42 7.40
C SER A 110 -9.68 -6.98 7.48
N VAL A 111 -8.86 -6.59 6.52
CA VAL A 111 -8.61 -5.20 6.12
C VAL A 111 -9.67 -4.80 5.10
N ILE A 112 -10.40 -3.73 5.41
CA ILE A 112 -11.46 -3.14 4.61
C ILE A 112 -10.97 -1.83 4.02
N ILE A 113 -10.99 -1.72 2.70
CA ILE A 113 -10.61 -0.51 1.96
C ILE A 113 -11.78 -0.15 1.05
N ARG A 114 -12.31 1.08 1.13
CA ARG A 114 -13.39 1.49 0.22
C ARG A 114 -12.81 1.71 -1.17
N ALA A 115 -13.57 1.31 -2.19
CA ALA A 115 -13.19 1.53 -3.59
C ALA A 115 -12.92 3.02 -3.87
N GLN A 116 -13.69 3.93 -3.26
CA GLN A 116 -13.49 5.37 -3.39
C GLN A 116 -12.12 5.84 -2.85
N ASP A 117 -11.62 5.23 -1.77
CA ASP A 117 -10.33 5.61 -1.19
C ASP A 117 -9.18 5.17 -2.11
N LEU A 118 -9.31 3.99 -2.74
CA LEU A 118 -8.37 3.55 -3.79
C LEU A 118 -8.42 4.48 -5.01
N GLN A 119 -9.63 4.86 -5.43
CA GLN A 119 -9.83 5.76 -6.58
C GLN A 119 -9.28 7.16 -6.34
N ALA A 120 -9.28 7.66 -5.10
CA ALA A 120 -8.65 8.95 -4.75
C ALA A 120 -7.14 8.97 -5.06
N GLY A 121 -6.48 7.80 -5.04
CA GLY A 121 -5.08 7.64 -5.44
C GLY A 121 -4.82 7.64 -6.95
N SER A 122 -5.86 7.72 -7.79
CA SER A 122 -5.74 7.64 -9.25
C SER A 122 -4.80 8.66 -9.86
N ARG A 123 -4.53 9.80 -9.21
CA ARG A 123 -3.55 10.78 -9.69
C ARG A 123 -2.11 10.25 -9.74
N TYR A 124 -1.79 9.24 -8.93
CA TYR A 124 -0.45 8.66 -8.86
C TYR A 124 -0.16 7.65 -9.98
N PHE A 125 -1.19 7.15 -10.67
CA PHE A 125 -1.12 6.04 -11.62
C PHE A 125 -1.58 6.49 -12.99
#